data_AF-A0A7V6DD27-F1
#
_entry.id   AF-A0A7V6DD27-F1
#
_cell.length_a   1.000
_cell.length_b   1.000
_cell.length_c   1.000
_cell.angle_alpha   90.00
_cell.angle_beta   90.00
_cell.angle_gamma   90.00
#
_symmetry.space_group_name_H-M   'P 1'
#
loop_
_entity.id
_entity.type
_entity.pdbx_description
1 polymer ?
#
loop_
_entity_poly.entity_id
_entity_poly.type
_entity_poly.pdbx_seq_one_letter_code
_entity_poly.pdbx_strand_id
1 'polypeptide(L)'
;MARTHWQEGAKRLEKCWYEPITDPKMAELAFRYTLSLPHVAAAIPPGDENLFRMALPFAERFRKITAREQRLLQAEAEKLAPIFSRAA
;
A
#
# COMPACT_ATOMS: atom_id res chain seq x y z
N MET A 1 -0.39 2.17 -0.71
CA MET A 1 -1.19 1.40 0.28
C MET A 1 -2.51 0.89 -0.30
N ALA A 2 -2.61 0.71 -1.62
CA ALA A 2 -3.67 -0.08 -2.24
C ALA A 2 -3.30 -1.56 -2.16
N ARG A 3 -4.26 -2.45 -1.91
CA ARG A 3 -4.01 -3.88 -1.76
C ARG A 3 -4.53 -4.68 -2.95
N THR A 4 -5.85 -4.71 -3.13
CA THR A 4 -6.54 -5.58 -4.10
C THR A 4 -7.99 -5.10 -4.26
N HIS A 5 -8.80 -5.82 -5.05
CA HIS A 5 -10.25 -5.65 -5.08
C HIS A 5 -10.88 -6.05 -3.75
N TRP A 6 -11.97 -5.37 -3.36
CA TRP A 6 -12.77 -5.80 -2.21
C TRP A 6 -13.33 -7.20 -2.42
N GLN A 7 -13.18 -8.06 -1.42
CA GLN A 7 -13.86 -9.35 -1.38
C GLN A 7 -15.39 -9.17 -1.23
N GLU A 8 -16.14 -10.14 -1.73
CA GLU A 8 -17.59 -10.16 -1.56
C GLU A 8 -17.97 -10.26 -0.08
N GLY A 9 -18.95 -9.47 0.36
CA GLY A 9 -19.37 -9.41 1.77
C GLY A 9 -18.41 -8.71 2.73
N ALA A 10 -17.25 -8.22 2.27
CA ALA A 10 -16.32 -7.48 3.13
C ALA A 10 -16.91 -6.15 3.60
N LYS A 11 -16.65 -5.78 4.86
CA LYS A 11 -16.95 -4.44 5.38
C LYS A 11 -16.00 -3.43 4.74
N ARG A 12 -16.54 -2.58 3.87
CA ARG A 12 -15.76 -1.59 3.11
C ARG A 12 -15.52 -0.32 3.89
N LEU A 13 -14.41 0.34 3.58
CA LEU A 13 -14.23 1.76 3.92
C LEU A 13 -14.88 2.58 2.81
N GLU A 14 -15.84 3.43 3.16
CA GLU A 14 -16.71 4.16 2.21
C GLU A 14 -15.91 4.95 1.16
N LYS A 15 -14.75 5.50 1.55
CA LYS A 15 -13.89 6.32 0.68
C LYS A 15 -12.88 5.51 -0.15
N CYS A 16 -12.79 4.20 0.06
CA CYS A 16 -11.86 3.34 -0.66
C CYS A 16 -12.62 2.43 -1.64
N TRP A 17 -12.48 2.72 -2.93
CA TRP A 17 -13.07 1.91 -4.01
C TRP A 17 -12.30 0.60 -4.29
N TYR A 18 -11.12 0.44 -3.68
CA TYR A 18 -10.34 -0.79 -3.59
C TYR A 18 -10.11 -1.17 -2.12
N GLU A 19 -9.77 -2.42 -1.84
CA GLU A 19 -9.34 -2.83 -0.49
C GLU A 19 -7.97 -2.17 -0.18
N PRO A 20 -7.86 -1.32 0.84
CA PRO A 20 -6.60 -0.72 1.23
C PRO A 20 -5.84 -1.63 2.20
N ILE A 21 -4.54 -1.37 2.37
CA ILE A 21 -3.74 -1.99 3.43
C ILE A 21 -4.03 -1.26 4.74
N THR A 22 -4.70 -1.93 5.68
CA THR A 22 -5.05 -1.39 7.01
C THR A 22 -4.11 -1.85 8.13
N ASP A 23 -3.36 -2.94 7.93
CA ASP A 23 -2.30 -3.34 8.86
C ASP A 23 -1.15 -2.32 8.84
N PRO A 24 -0.81 -1.68 9.98
CA PRO A 24 0.19 -0.62 9.99
C PRO A 24 1.59 -1.05 9.51
N LYS A 25 2.01 -2.30 9.79
CA LYS A 25 3.34 -2.78 9.42
C LYS A 25 3.45 -2.96 7.90
N MET A 26 2.44 -3.58 7.30
CA MET A 26 2.36 -3.75 5.85
C MET A 26 2.13 -2.41 5.14
N ALA A 27 1.33 -1.52 5.72
CA ALA A 27 1.09 -0.19 5.17
C ALA A 27 2.38 0.65 5.13
N GLU A 28 3.14 0.67 6.23
CA GLU A 28 4.44 1.35 6.29
C GLU A 28 5.44 0.76 5.30
N LEU A 29 5.48 -0.57 5.18
CA LEU A 29 6.35 -1.24 4.20
C LEU A 29 5.98 -0.86 2.76
N ALA A 30 4.69 -0.89 2.40
CA ALA A 30 4.23 -0.52 1.07
C ALA A 30 4.45 0.98 0.77
N PHE A 31 4.25 1.85 1.76
CA PHE A 31 4.50 3.28 1.64
C PHE A 31 5.99 3.57 1.41
N ARG A 32 6.87 3.00 2.24
CA ARG A 32 8.32 3.13 2.07
C ARG A 32 8.83 2.51 0.78
N TYR A 33 8.27 1.38 0.33
CA TYR A 33 8.58 0.80 -0.98
C TYR A 33 8.34 1.81 -2.09
N THR A 34 7.16 2.44 -2.10
CA THR A 34 6.77 3.43 -3.11
C THR A 34 7.78 4.57 -3.18
N LEU A 35 8.14 5.17 -2.04
CA LEU A 35 9.13 6.25 -1.95
C LEU A 35 10.59 5.79 -2.17
N SER A 36 10.86 4.49 -2.15
CA SER A 36 12.19 3.94 -2.43
C SER A 36 12.44 3.66 -3.91
N LEU A 37 11.39 3.70 -4.74
CA LEU A 37 11.50 3.45 -6.17
C LEU A 37 12.27 4.58 -6.87
N PRO A 38 13.00 4.26 -7.97
CA PRO A 38 13.68 5.28 -8.76
C PRO A 38 12.69 6.33 -9.28
N HIS A 39 13.07 7.60 -9.21
CA HIS A 39 12.32 8.72 -9.78
C HIS A 39 10.90 8.95 -9.24
N VAL A 40 10.57 8.39 -8.06
CA VAL A 40 9.31 8.72 -7.36
C VAL A 40 9.50 9.96 -6.51
N ALA A 41 8.70 11.01 -6.77
CA ALA A 41 8.74 12.27 -6.02
C ALA A 41 7.79 12.30 -4.81
N ALA A 42 6.70 11.52 -4.86
CA ALA A 42 5.67 11.52 -3.82
C ALA A 42 4.95 10.17 -3.76
N ALA A 43 4.39 9.87 -2.59
CA ALA A 43 3.47 8.74 -2.38
C ALA A 43 2.16 9.29 -1.79
N ILE A 44 1.05 9.03 -2.47
CA ILE A 44 -0.28 9.51 -2.07
C ILE A 44 -1.01 8.36 -1.36
N PRO A 45 -1.40 8.51 -0.07
CA PRO A 45 -2.18 7.49 0.63
C PRO A 45 -3.64 7.45 0.13
N PRO A 46 -4.41 6.39 0.47
CA PRO A 46 -5.83 6.33 0.16
C PRO A 46 -6.60 7.51 0.75
N GLY A 47 -7.71 7.90 0.11
CA GLY A 47 -8.51 9.09 0.48
C GLY A 47 -9.32 8.97 1.78
N ASP A 48 -9.20 7.86 2.52
CA ASP A 48 -9.74 7.72 3.87
C ASP A 48 -8.84 8.45 4.88
N GLU A 49 -9.42 9.29 5.74
CA GLU A 49 -8.64 10.14 6.64
C GLU A 49 -7.84 9.38 7.69
N ASN A 50 -8.29 8.19 8.09
CA ASN A 50 -7.57 7.39 9.06
C ASN A 50 -6.32 6.77 8.41
N LEU A 51 -6.44 6.36 7.15
CA LEU A 51 -5.30 5.89 6.36
C LEU A 51 -4.31 7.01 6.04
N PHE A 52 -4.81 8.22 5.77
CA PHE A 52 -3.96 9.41 5.62
C PHE A 52 -3.19 9.71 6.90
N ARG A 53 -3.87 9.78 8.06
CA ARG A 53 -3.24 10.01 9.37
C ARG A 53 -2.22 8.94 9.71
N MET A 54 -2.50 7.68 9.37
CA MET A 54 -1.57 6.57 9.56
C MET A 54 -0.29 6.73 8.72
N ALA A 55 -0.37 7.32 7.53
CA ALA A 55 0.78 7.52 6.65
C ALA A 55 1.73 8.64 7.10
N LEU A 56 1.25 9.63 7.86
CA LEU A 56 2.05 10.76 8.35
C LEU A 56 3.31 10.31 9.12
N PRO A 57 3.22 9.49 10.19
CA PRO A 57 4.41 9.04 10.90
C PRO A 57 5.32 8.15 10.06
N PHE A 58 4.82 7.48 9.01
CA PHE A 58 5.65 6.69 8.10
C PHE A 58 6.57 7.58 7.26
N ALA A 59 6.07 8.75 6.84
CA ALA A 59 6.85 9.74 6.12
C ALA A 59 7.89 10.40 7.04
N GLU A 60 7.52 10.75 8.27
CA GLU A 60 8.43 11.36 9.24
C GLU A 60 9.65 10.47 9.57
N ARG A 61 9.45 9.16 9.68
CA ARG A 61 10.51 8.17 9.97
C ARG A 61 10.98 7.40 8.73
N PHE A 62 10.79 7.98 7.55
CA PHE A 62 11.10 7.31 6.29
C PHE A 62 12.55 6.83 6.26
N ARG A 63 12.72 5.57 5.86
CA ARG A 63 14.00 4.99 5.46
C ARG A 63 13.76 4.10 4.26
N LYS A 64 14.73 4.04 3.35
CA LYS A 64 14.67 3.14 2.21
C LYS A 64 14.44 1.71 2.68
N ILE A 65 13.63 0.96 1.94
CA ILE A 65 13.43 -0.45 2.22
C ILE A 65 14.72 -1.23 1.96
N THR A 66 14.91 -2.30 2.72
CA THR A 66 15.99 -3.27 2.50
C THR A 66 15.60 -4.28 1.42
N ALA A 67 16.58 -4.98 0.85
CA ALA A 67 16.32 -6.07 -0.09
C ALA A 67 15.45 -7.20 0.51
N ARG A 68 15.57 -7.44 1.83
CA ARG A 68 14.73 -8.41 2.55
C ARG A 68 13.27 -7.93 2.60
N GLU A 69 13.06 -6.68 2.98
CA GLU A 69 11.73 -6.04 3.02
C GLU A 69 11.07 -6.02 1.64
N GLN A 70 11.84 -5.76 0.57
CA GLN A 70 11.34 -5.86 -0.80
C GLN A 70 10.85 -7.26 -1.14
N ARG A 71 11.62 -8.30 -0.81
CA ARG A 71 11.21 -9.70 -1.03
C ARG A 71 9.96 -10.08 -0.25
N LEU A 72 9.84 -9.61 1.00
CA LEU A 72 8.63 -9.83 1.79
C LEU A 72 7.40 -9.18 1.14
N LEU A 73 7.52 -7.93 0.70
CA LEU A 73 6.42 -7.22 0.03
C LEU A 73 6.04 -7.91 -1.29
N GLN A 74 7.02 -8.37 -2.06
CA GLN A 74 6.80 -9.09 -3.31
C GLN A 74 6.05 -10.41 -3.09
N ALA A 75 6.47 -11.21 -2.09
CA ALA A 75 5.79 -12.46 -1.76
C ALA A 75 4.34 -12.25 -1.30
N GLU A 76 4.04 -11.13 -0.64
CA GLU A 76 2.66 -10.76 -0.31
C GLU A 76 1.87 -10.31 -1.55
N ALA A 77 2.49 -9.56 -2.46
CA ALA A 77 1.86 -9.08 -3.68
C ALA A 77 1.48 -10.22 -4.64
N GLU A 78 2.30 -11.27 -4.74
CA GLU A 78 2.06 -12.45 -5.59
C GLU A 78 0.78 -13.23 -5.22
N LYS A 79 0.27 -13.05 -4.00
CA LYS A 79 -0.97 -13.69 -3.52
C LYS A 79 -2.23 -12.92 -3.91
N LEU A 80 -2.09 -11.73 -4.49
CA LEU A 80 -3.19 -10.78 -4.68
C LEU A 80 -3.60 -10.67 -6.15
N ALA A 81 -4.89 -10.44 -6.38
CA ALA A 81 -5.40 -10.05 -7.69
C ALA A 81 -5.15 -8.55 -7.91
N PRO A 82 -4.43 -8.13 -8.95
CA PRO A 82 -4.14 -6.73 -9.18
C PRO A 82 -5.43 -5.95 -9.52
N ILE A 83 -5.52 -4.72 -9.02
CA ILE A 83 -6.63 -3.79 -9.34
C ILE A 83 -6.65 -3.48 -10.84
N PHE A 84 -5.47 -3.29 -11.42
CA PHE A 84 -5.26 -3.07 -12.84
C PHE A 84 -4.48 -4.25 -13.43
N SER A 85 -5.10 -5.00 -14.32
CA SER A 85 -4.40 -5.96 -15.16
C SER A 85 -3.92 -5.26 -16.43
N ARG A 86 -2.82 -5.75 -17.00
CA ARG A 86 -2.45 -5.37 -18.37
C ARG A 86 -3.54 -5.92 -19.30
N ALA A 87 -4.08 -5.08 -20.18
CA ALA A 87 -4.89 -5.59 -21.28
C ALA A 87 -4.04 -6.58 -22.07
N ALA A 88 -4.65 -7.71 -22.45
CA ALA A 88 -4.02 -8.73 -23.28
C ALA A 88 -3.64 -8.15 -24.65
#